data_AF-A0A946JUY5-F1
#
_entry.id   AF-A0A946JUY5-F1
#
_cell.length_a   1.000
_cell.length_b   1.000
_cell.length_c   1.000
_cell.angle_alpha   90.00
_cell.angle_beta   90.00
_cell.angle_gamma   90.00
#
_symmetry.space_group_name_H-M   'P 1'
#
loop_
_entity.id
_entity.type
_entity.pdbx_description
1 polymer ?
#
loop_
_entity_poly.entity_id
_entity_poly.type
_entity_poly.pdbx_seq_one_letter_code
_entity_poly.pdbx_strand_id
1 'polypeptide(L)'
;MTLGILALQGDFTLHKKMLAQLDAPSILVKYPHELEKCDGLIIPGGESSVMSKLIDSHGFRNPLLEFSKTNSIFGTCAGMILLSSTASSPNLNPLNILEFT
;
A
#
# COMPACT_ATOMS: atom_id res chain seq x y z
N MET A 1 7.16 -8.53 14.67
CA MET A 1 6.40 -8.33 13.43
C MET A 1 5.67 -6.99 13.51
N THR A 2 6.04 -6.03 12.67
CA THR A 2 5.46 -4.69 12.58
C THR A 2 4.82 -4.50 11.21
N LEU A 3 3.52 -4.23 11.17
CA LEU A 3 2.79 -3.98 9.92
C LEU A 3 2.83 -2.49 9.55
N GLY A 4 3.26 -2.18 8.34
CA GLY A 4 3.11 -0.85 7.76
C GLY A 4 1.69 -0.64 7.23
N ILE A 5 1.17 0.58 7.32
CA ILE A 5 -0.05 0.99 6.62
C ILE A 5 0.31 2.22 5.78
N LEU A 6 0.18 2.12 4.45
CA LEU A 6 0.45 3.25 3.56
C LEU A 6 -0.55 4.39 3.86
N ALA A 7 -0.03 5.54 4.27
CA ALA A 7 -0.82 6.66 4.80
C ALA A 7 -0.71 7.92 3.92
N LEU A 8 -0.77 7.73 2.61
CA LEU A 8 -0.79 8.82 1.61
C LEU A 8 -2.21 9.36 1.38
N GLN A 9 -3.20 8.46 1.31
CA GLN A 9 -4.62 8.76 1.12
C GLN A 9 -5.46 7.54 1.53
N GLY A 10 -6.72 7.76 1.87
CA GLY A 10 -7.69 6.70 2.11
C GLY A 10 -7.87 6.34 3.58
N ASP A 11 -8.51 5.19 3.83
CA ASP A 11 -9.02 4.82 5.16
C ASP A 11 -7.97 4.13 6.07
N PHE A 12 -6.72 4.60 6.03
CA PHE A 12 -5.62 4.01 6.82
C PHE A 12 -5.88 4.03 8.34
N THR A 13 -6.67 5.00 8.85
CA THR A 13 -7.03 5.06 10.27
C THR A 13 -7.90 3.88 10.71
N LEU A 14 -8.77 3.36 9.83
CA LEU A 14 -9.60 2.18 10.14
C LEU A 14 -8.73 0.92 10.25
N HIS A 15 -7.78 0.75 9.34
CA HIS A 15 -6.78 -0.32 9.42
C HIS A 15 -5.96 -0.21 10.70
N LYS A 16 -5.50 0.99 11.06
CA LYS A 16 -4.73 1.21 12.29
C LYS A 16 -5.55 0.86 13.54
N LYS A 17 -6.83 1.24 13.57
CA LYS A 17 -7.75 0.89 14.67
C LYS A 17 -7.97 -0.62 14.77
N MET A 18 -8.18 -1.30 13.64
CA MET A 18 -8.38 -2.76 13.62
C MET A 18 -7.14 -3.51 14.11
N LEU A 19 -5.95 -3.13 13.62
CA LEU A 19 -4.69 -3.76 14.09
C LEU A 19 -4.44 -3.53 15.58
N ALA A 20 -4.81 -2.35 16.12
CA ALA A 20 -4.73 -2.09 17.54
C ALA A 20 -5.68 -2.99 18.36
N GLN A 21 -6.87 -3.30 17.84
CA GLN A 21 -7.81 -4.23 18.48
C GLN A 21 -7.32 -5.68 18.47
N LEU A 22 -6.42 -6.03 17.56
CA LEU A 22 -5.80 -7.34 17.43
C LEU A 22 -4.44 -7.42 18.14
N ASP A 23 -4.05 -6.39 18.90
CA ASP A 23 -2.73 -6.25 19.52
C ASP A 23 -1.56 -6.41 18.52
N ALA A 24 -1.80 -6.08 17.25
CA ALA A 24 -0.81 -6.19 16.18
C ALA A 24 0.00 -4.88 16.05
N PRO A 25 1.33 -4.90 16.30
CA PRO A 25 2.18 -3.72 16.16
C PRO A 25 2.11 -3.18 14.73
N SER A 26 1.92 -1.88 14.61
CA SER A 26 1.75 -1.24 13.30
C SER A 26 2.22 0.21 13.28
N ILE A 27 2.66 0.69 12.12
CA ILE A 27 3.05 2.08 11.90
C ILE A 27 2.35 2.64 10.67
N LEU A 28 2.15 3.96 10.65
CA LEU A 28 1.73 4.66 9.44
C LEU A 28 2.98 4.97 8.62
N VAL A 29 2.97 4.57 7.35
CA VAL A 29 4.07 4.79 6.41
C VAL A 29 3.70 6.00 5.55
N LYS A 30 4.38 7.13 5.79
CA LYS A 30 4.23 8.39 5.07
C LYS A 30 5.42 8.70 4.18
N TYR A 31 6.58 8.12 4.49
CA TYR A 31 7.80 8.26 3.71
C TYR A 31 8.40 6.89 3.35
N PRO A 32 9.08 6.76 2.18
CA PRO A 32 9.59 5.47 1.73
C PRO A 32 10.56 4.78 2.70
N HIS A 33 11.43 5.53 3.37
CA HIS A 33 12.40 4.98 4.34
C HIS A 33 11.73 4.31 5.55
N GLU A 34 10.44 4.56 5.80
CA GLU A 34 9.71 3.90 6.88
C GLU A 34 9.35 2.45 6.54
N LEU A 35 9.41 2.05 5.26
CA LEU A 35 9.21 0.66 4.84
C LEU A 35 10.25 -0.29 5.45
N GLU A 36 11.46 0.20 5.75
CA GLU A 36 12.53 -0.58 6.40
C GLU A 36 12.16 -1.03 7.82
N LYS A 37 11.13 -0.41 8.43
CA LYS A 37 10.61 -0.75 9.75
C LYS A 37 9.45 -1.74 9.70
N CYS A 38 9.06 -2.19 8.50
CA CYS A 38 7.87 -3.00 8.26
C CYS A 38 8.23 -4.43 7.85
N ASP A 39 7.56 -5.40 8.45
CA ASP A 39 7.65 -6.82 8.05
C ASP A 39 6.61 -7.16 6.96
N GLY A 40 5.57 -6.35 6.83
CA GLY A 40 4.56 -6.41 5.77
C GLY A 40 3.84 -5.07 5.62
N LEU A 41 3.14 -4.86 4.51
CA LEU A 41 2.50 -3.58 4.20
C LEU A 41 1.02 -3.75 3.85
N ILE A 42 0.18 -2.88 4.38
CA ILE A 42 -1.21 -2.71 3.98
C ILE A 42 -1.33 -1.48 3.09
N ILE A 43 -1.92 -1.67 1.90
CA ILE A 43 -2.38 -0.56 1.06
C ILE A 43 -3.90 -0.43 1.24
N PRO A 44 -4.39 0.63 1.89
CA PRO A 44 -5.79 0.77 2.26
C PRO A 44 -6.69 1.03 1.04
N GLY A 45 -8.00 1.02 1.28
CA GLY A 45 -8.99 1.55 0.34
C GLY A 45 -8.92 3.07 0.24
N GLY A 46 -9.54 3.63 -0.80
CA GLY A 46 -9.44 5.04 -1.16
C GLY A 46 -9.81 5.26 -2.62
N GLU A 47 -9.17 6.21 -3.26
CA GLU A 47 -9.32 6.46 -4.70
C GLU A 47 -8.01 6.08 -5.40
N SER A 48 -8.04 5.02 -6.22
CA SER A 48 -6.82 4.40 -6.77
C SER A 48 -6.04 5.30 -7.74
N SER A 49 -6.71 6.16 -8.50
CA SER A 49 -6.05 7.09 -9.43
C SER A 49 -5.31 8.20 -8.68
N VAL A 50 -5.88 8.73 -7.60
CA VAL A 50 -5.26 9.71 -6.70
C VAL A 50 -4.09 9.05 -5.97
N MET A 51 -4.29 7.86 -5.41
CA MET A 51 -3.23 7.11 -4.73
C MET A 51 -2.06 6.79 -5.66
N SER A 52 -2.32 6.41 -6.92
CA SER A 52 -1.26 6.17 -7.92
C SER A 52 -0.40 7.41 -8.15
N LYS A 53 -1.02 8.58 -8.33
CA LYS A 53 -0.32 9.86 -8.46
C LYS A 53 0.47 10.24 -7.20
N LEU A 54 -0.09 9.95 -6.01
CA LEU A 54 0.60 10.20 -4.73
C LEU A 54 1.81 9.30 -4.55
N ILE A 55 1.70 8.01 -4.92
CA ILE A 55 2.81 7.06 -4.91
C ILE A 55 3.97 7.57 -5.78
N ASP A 56 3.66 8.06 -6.99
CA ASP A 56 4.70 8.61 -7.89
C ASP A 56 5.31 9.91 -7.35
N SER A 57 4.47 10.88 -6.98
CA SER A 57 4.93 12.19 -6.50
C SER A 57 5.71 12.15 -5.19
N HIS A 58 5.48 11.13 -4.34
CA HIS A 58 6.19 10.94 -3.07
C HIS A 58 7.35 9.94 -3.17
N GLY A 59 7.67 9.47 -4.38
CA GLY A 59 8.81 8.57 -4.62
C GLY A 59 8.64 7.16 -4.07
N PHE A 60 7.41 6.69 -3.89
CA PHE A 60 7.12 5.36 -3.35
C PHE A 60 7.17 4.24 -4.38
N ARG A 61 7.09 4.54 -5.68
CA ARG A 61 6.95 3.53 -6.73
C ARG A 61 8.03 2.43 -6.65
N ASN A 62 9.30 2.81 -6.77
CA ASN A 62 10.40 1.84 -6.72
C ASN A 62 10.53 1.18 -5.33
N PRO A 63 10.46 1.93 -4.20
CA PRO A 63 10.47 1.32 -2.87
C PRO A 63 9.38 0.26 -2.64
N LEU A 64 8.16 0.46 -3.14
CA LEU A 64 7.08 -0.52 -3.03
C LEU A 64 7.34 -1.77 -3.87
N LEU A 65 7.88 -1.60 -5.08
CA LEU A 65 8.26 -2.73 -5.94
C LEU A 65 9.39 -3.55 -5.30
N GLU A 66 10.43 -2.91 -4.77
CA GLU A 66 11.50 -3.61 -4.07
C GLU A 66 10.98 -4.31 -2.81
N PHE A 67 10.15 -3.64 -2.00
CA PHE A 67 9.54 -4.22 -0.81
C PHE A 67 8.72 -5.48 -1.14
N SER A 68 7.95 -5.47 -2.24
CA SER A 68 7.13 -6.62 -2.65
C SER A 68 7.91 -7.88 -3.02
N LYS A 69 9.22 -7.78 -3.30
CA LYS A 69 10.04 -8.93 -3.66
C LYS A 69 10.30 -9.86 -2.47
N THR A 70 10.33 -9.30 -1.27
CA THR A 70 10.68 -10.03 -0.04
C THR A 70 9.59 -9.99 1.02
N ASN A 71 8.67 -9.03 0.95
CA ASN A 71 7.66 -8.80 1.96
C ASN A 71 6.25 -8.88 1.38
N SER A 72 5.31 -9.38 2.19
CA SER A 72 3.90 -9.48 1.79
C SER A 72 3.23 -8.10 1.78
N ILE A 73 2.43 -7.84 0.75
CA ILE A 73 1.59 -6.65 0.63
C ILE A 73 0.13 -7.05 0.57
N PHE A 74 -0.70 -6.43 1.41
CA PHE A 74 -2.14 -6.63 1.44
C PHE A 74 -2.86 -5.37 0.94
N GLY A 75 -3.46 -5.47 -0.25
CA GLY A 75 -4.29 -4.40 -0.81
C GLY A 75 -5.77 -4.60 -0.50
N THR A 76 -6.47 -3.54 -0.09
CA THR A 76 -7.93 -3.56 0.10
C THR A 76 -8.61 -2.56 -0.82
N CYS A 77 -9.68 -2.96 -1.52
CA CYS A 77 -10.42 -2.11 -2.46
C CYS A 77 -9.48 -1.40 -3.48
N ALA A 78 -9.30 -0.08 -3.39
CA ALA A 78 -8.36 0.68 -4.21
C ALA A 78 -6.90 0.19 -4.11
N GLY A 79 -6.47 -0.27 -2.94
CA GLY A 79 -5.18 -0.91 -2.77
C GLY A 79 -5.03 -2.20 -3.59
N MET A 80 -6.12 -2.96 -3.76
CA MET A 80 -6.11 -4.16 -4.61
C MET A 80 -6.01 -3.79 -6.09
N ILE A 81 -6.74 -2.74 -6.51
CA ILE A 81 -6.64 -2.18 -7.87
C ILE A 81 -5.21 -1.70 -8.15
N LEU A 82 -4.55 -1.05 -7.18
CA LEU A 82 -3.16 -0.62 -7.32
C LEU A 82 -2.18 -1.79 -7.44
N LEU A 83 -2.42 -2.92 -6.78
CA LEU A 83 -1.54 -4.09 -6.89
C LEU A 83 -1.71 -4.85 -8.19
N SER A 84 -2.88 -4.75 -8.82
CA SER A 84 -3.25 -5.49 -10.03
C SER A 84 -2.28 -5.26 -11.21
N SER A 85 -2.03 -6.30 -11.99
CA SER A 85 -1.39 -6.23 -13.31
C SER A 85 -2.38 -6.08 -14.48
N THR A 86 -3.68 -6.24 -14.23
CA THR A 86 -4.74 -6.25 -15.26
C THR A 86 -5.61 -4.99 -15.27
N ALA A 87 -5.52 -4.17 -14.21
CA ALA A 87 -6.25 -2.91 -14.13
C ALA A 87 -5.68 -1.89 -15.14
N SER A 88 -6.50 -1.41 -16.07
CA SER A 88 -6.10 -0.36 -17.02
C SER A 88 -7.07 0.80 -16.97
N SER A 89 -6.56 2.00 -16.72
CA SER A 89 -7.30 3.26 -16.79
C SER A 89 -6.34 4.40 -17.11
N PRO A 90 -6.74 5.41 -17.91
CA PRO A 90 -5.85 6.51 -18.31
C PRO A 90 -5.18 7.28 -17.16
N ASN A 91 -5.78 7.25 -15.97
CA ASN A 91 -5.30 7.98 -14.79
C ASN A 91 -4.71 7.08 -13.70
N LEU A 92 -4.49 5.80 -13.99
CA LEU A 92 -4.00 4.82 -13.04
C LEU A 92 -2.75 4.16 -13.62
N ASN A 93 -1.63 4.28 -12.90
CA ASN A 93 -0.46 3.45 -13.10
C ASN A 93 -0.43 2.40 -11.97
N PRO A 94 -0.83 1.14 -12.20
CA PRO A 94 -0.74 0.09 -11.19
C PRO A 94 0.72 -0.25 -10.85
N LEU A 95 0.90 -1.00 -9.78
CA LEU A 95 2.20 -1.53 -9.34
C LEU A 95 2.56 -2.83 -10.08
N ASN A 96 1.59 -3.51 -10.71
CA ASN A 96 1.80 -4.76 -11.44
C ASN A 96 2.47 -5.85 -10.57
N ILE A 97 2.06 -5.94 -9.30
CA ILE A 97 2.62 -6.91 -8.34
C ILE A 97 1.80 -8.20 -8.34
N LEU A 98 0.49 -8.10 -8.57
CA LEU A 98 -0.42 -9.22 -8.42
C LEU A 98 -1.30 -9.41 -9.65
N GLU A 99 -1.31 -10.62 -10.18
CA GLU A 99 -2.12 -11.01 -11.33
C GLU A 99 -3.41 -11.68 -10.85
N PHE A 100 -4.54 -11.20 -11.37
CA PHE A 100 -5.84 -11.82 -11.14
C PHE A 100 -6.36 -12.33 -12.49
N THR A 101 -6.75 -13.61 -12.53
CA THR A 101 -7.58 -14.20 -13.58
C THR A 101 -9.04 -13.84 -13.43
#